data_AF-A0A924U0Z2-F1
#
_entry.id   AF-A0A924U0Z2-F1
#
_cell.length_a   1.000
_cell.length_b   1.000
_cell.length_c   1.000
_cell.angle_alpha   90.00
_cell.angle_beta   90.00
_cell.angle_gamma   90.00
#
_symmetry.space_group_name_H-M   'P 1'
#
loop_
_entity.id
_entity.type
_entity.pdbx_description
1 polymer ?
#
loop_
_entity_poly.entity_id
_entity_poly.type
_entity_poly.pdbx_seq_one_letter_code
_entity_poly.pdbx_strand_id
1 'polypeptide(L)' 'MHRNAQHEGTSVSKAVVPDLGLVVAGHGRHYIVETPEGRRLTCHPRGKKSA' A
#
# COMPACT_ATOMS: atom_id res chain seq x y z
N MET A 1 -21.22 7.74 -40.18
CA MET A 1 -20.97 6.60 -39.25
C MET A 1 -19.45 6.47 -39.22
N HIS A 2 -18.75 6.85 -38.16
CA HIS A 2 -18.25 5.95 -37.11
C HIS A 2 -18.00 6.78 -35.83
N ARG A 3 -18.61 6.36 -34.73
CA ARG A 3 -18.47 6.96 -33.40
C ARG A 3 -17.20 6.41 -32.75
N ASN A 4 -16.21 7.24 -32.45
CA ASN A 4 -15.10 6.83 -31.59
C ASN A 4 -15.55 7.01 -30.14
N ALA A 5 -15.91 5.89 -29.53
CA ALA A 5 -16.27 5.79 -28.12
C ALA A 5 -15.05 6.11 -27.25
N GLN A 6 -15.19 7.14 -26.43
CA GLN A 6 -14.19 7.57 -25.46
C GLN A 6 -14.09 6.51 -24.36
N HIS A 7 -12.88 5.99 -24.13
CA HIS A 7 -12.57 5.21 -22.93
C HIS A 7 -12.51 6.16 -21.73
N GLU A 8 -13.63 6.33 -21.03
CA GLU A 8 -13.67 7.02 -19.73
C GLU A 8 -13.35 6.02 -18.62
N GLY A 9 -12.06 5.90 -18.29
CA GLY A 9 -11.56 5.11 -17.18
C GLY A 9 -10.77 5.99 -16.22
N THR A 10 -11.40 6.99 -15.63
CA THR A 10 -10.75 7.84 -14.61
C THR A 10 -10.60 7.04 -13.31
N SER A 11 -9.43 6.44 -13.10
CA SER A 11 -9.08 5.80 -11.83
C SER A 11 -8.84 6.87 -10.76
N VAL A 12 -9.87 7.19 -9.99
CA VAL A 12 -9.75 8.09 -8.83
C VAL A 12 -8.93 7.39 -7.76
N SER A 13 -7.66 7.77 -7.60
CA SER A 13 -6.82 7.30 -6.51
C SER A 13 -7.29 7.93 -5.19
N LYS A 14 -8.07 7.19 -4.40
CA LYS A 14 -8.42 7.59 -3.03
C LYS A 14 -7.14 7.64 -2.20
N ALA A 15 -6.91 8.77 -1.51
CA ALA A 15 -5.85 8.85 -0.52
C ALA A 15 -6.14 7.85 0.60
N VAL A 16 -5.28 6.85 0.75
CA VAL A 16 -5.38 5.87 1.83
C VAL A 16 -4.67 6.42 3.06
N VAL A 17 -5.38 6.46 4.18
CA VAL A 17 -4.77 6.74 5.48
C VAL A 17 -4.18 5.40 5.96
N PRO A 18 -2.87 5.30 6.20
CA PRO A 18 -2.27 4.06 6.67
C PRO A 18 -2.70 3.75 8.09
N ASP A 19 -3.04 2.49 8.35
CA ASP A 19 -3.16 1.99 9.72
C ASP A 19 -1.76 1.89 10.36
N LEU A 20 -1.69 2.15 11.68
CA LEU A 20 -0.44 2.08 12.44
C LEU A 20 -0.16 0.65 12.92
N GLY A 21 1.11 0.26 12.92
CA GLY A 21 1.56 -1.04 13.43
C GLY A 21 3.03 -1.04 13.83
N LEU A 22 3.44 -2.03 14.63
CA LEU A 22 4.80 -2.17 15.14
C LEU A 22 5.62 -3.10 14.23
N VAL A 23 6.77 -2.63 13.75
CA VAL A 23 7.70 -3.50 13.01
C VAL A 23 8.40 -4.44 14.00
N VAL A 24 8.17 -5.75 13.87
CA VAL A 24 8.72 -6.77 14.78
C VAL A 24 9.86 -7.59 14.17
N ALA A 25 9.97 -7.63 12.84
CA ALA A 25 11.09 -8.27 12.15
C ALA A 25 11.36 -7.63 10.78
N GLY A 26 12.60 -7.76 10.29
CA GLY A 26 13.03 -7.29 8.98
C GLY A 26 13.80 -8.36 8.22
N HIS A 27 13.37 -8.64 6.98
CA HIS A 27 13.95 -9.65 6.09
C HIS A 27 14.57 -9.01 4.83
N GLY A 28 15.09 -7.78 4.97
CA GLY A 28 15.72 -7.01 3.89
C GLY A 28 14.70 -6.35 2.95
N ARG A 29 13.97 -7.13 2.15
CA ARG A 29 13.01 -6.61 1.14
C ARG A 29 11.58 -6.44 1.65
N HIS A 30 11.28 -7.04 2.79
CA HIS A 30 9.99 -6.92 3.46
C HIS A 30 10.18 -6.89 4.98
N TYR A 31 9.15 -6.43 5.66
CA TYR A 31 9.07 -6.32 7.11
C TYR A 31 7.85 -7.08 7.62
N ILE A 32 7.94 -7.60 8.83
CA ILE A 32 6.79 -8.13 9.54
C ILE A 32 6.29 -7.03 10.47
N VAL A 33 5.02 -6.67 10.32
CA VAL A 33 4.32 -5.67 11.14
C VAL A 33 3.28 -6.36 11.98
N GLU A 34 3.29 -6.12 13.29
CA GLU A 34 2.24 -6.53 14.20
C GLU A 34 1.21 -5.41 14.33
N THR A 35 -0.06 -5.73 14.09
CA THR A 35 -1.18 -4.80 14.23
C THR A 35 -1.59 -4.70 15.71
N PRO A 36 -2.33 -3.66 16.11
CA PRO A 36 -2.85 -3.53 17.48
C PRO A 36 -3.71 -4.73 17.93
N GLU A 37 -4.31 -5.45 16.99
CA GLU A 37 -5.12 -6.65 17.21
C GLU A 37 -4.26 -7.93 17.38
N GLY A 38 -2.94 -7.81 17.41
CA GLY A 38 -1.99 -8.92 17.60
C GLY A 38 -1.77 -9.78 16.35
N ARG A 39 -2.18 -9.30 15.16
CA ARG A 39 -1.96 -10.02 13.89
C ARG A 39 -0.65 -9.62 13.26
N ARG A 40 0.01 -10.56 12.57
CA ARG A 40 1.26 -10.30 11.86
C ARG A 40 1.04 -10.25 10.36
N LEU A 41 1.53 -9.17 9.76
CA LEU A 41 1.41 -8.88 8.33
C LEU A 41 2.79 -8.74 7.70
N THR A 42 2.94 -9.25 6.48
CA THR A 42 4.14 -8.99 5.67
C THR A 42 3.92 -7.72 4.86
N CYS A 43 4.77 -6.71 5.09
CA CYS A 43 4.66 -5.40 4.47
C CYS A 43 5.89 -5.07 3.63
N HIS A 44 5.68 -4.35 2.52
CA HIS A 44 6.75 -3.85 1.67
C HIS A 44 6.99 -2.36 1.96
N PRO A 45 8.25 -1.92 2.13
CA PRO A 45 8.54 -0.51 2.35
C PRO A 45 8.11 0.32 1.13
N ARG A 46 7.37 1.40 1.38
CA ARG A 46 6.99 2.37 0.34
C ARG A 46 8.08 3.45 0.23
N GLY A 47 9.17 3.14 -0.47
CA GLY A 47 10.27 4.08 -0.71
C GLY A 47 11.47 3.90 0.22
N LYS A 48 12.39 4.89 0.21
CA LYS A 48 13.62 4.85 1.03
C LYS A 48 13.25 5.06 2.50
N LYS A 49 13.87 4.30 3.40
CA LYS A 49 13.58 4.30 4.85
C LYS A 49 13.85 5.65 5.56
N SER A 50 14.50 6.60 4.89
CA SER A 50 14.80 7.94 5.41
C SER A 50 14.37 9.00 4.40
N ALA A 51 13.24 9.63 4.69
CA ALA A 51 12.84 10.95 4.20
C ALA A 51 12.43 11.75 5.45
#